data_AF-A0A957RV71-F1
#
_entry.id   AF-A0A957RV71-F1
#
_cell.length_a   1.000
_cell.length_b   1.000
_cell.length_c   1.000
_cell.angle_alpha   90.00
_cell.angle_beta   90.00
_cell.angle_gamma   90.00
#
_symmetry.space_group_name_H-M   'P 1'
#
loop_
_entity.id
_entity.type
_entity.pdbx_description
1 polymer ?
#
loop_
_entity_poly.entity_id
_entity_poly.type
_entity_poly.pdbx_seq_one_letter_code
_entity_poly.pdbx_strand_id
1 'polypeptide(L)'
;EAGLSEAVHAALATADVIVVCPSNPYLSVDPILSVGNLRGLLSHVRAPKVAVAPIVGGKALKGPAAKMMREMGLPVTPVTIAAHYDGLLDGFILDMEDAAAADHVRMPALVTNTIMTTLEDKVALAEAALHFALGLKGQQHQPVAKSRAAAANR
;
A
#
# COMPACT_ATOMS: atom_id res chain seq x y z
N GLU A 1 -17.34 0.62 -20.88
CA GLU A 1 -16.28 0.48 -19.85
C GLU A 1 -16.76 -0.48 -18.76
N ALA A 2 -15.84 -1.15 -18.08
CA ALA A 2 -16.19 -1.97 -16.91
C ALA A 2 -16.53 -1.06 -15.72
N GLY A 3 -17.68 -1.28 -15.09
CA GLY A 3 -18.11 -0.57 -13.89
C GLY A 3 -17.88 -1.37 -12.62
N LEU A 4 -17.87 -0.70 -11.47
CA LEU A 4 -17.89 -1.35 -10.17
C LEU A 4 -19.29 -1.90 -9.88
N SER A 5 -19.36 -3.06 -9.23
CA SER A 5 -20.63 -3.62 -8.79
C SER A 5 -21.16 -2.86 -7.57
N GLU A 6 -22.48 -2.93 -7.34
CA GLU A 6 -23.12 -2.37 -6.14
C GLU A 6 -22.51 -2.94 -4.85
N ALA A 7 -22.12 -4.22 -4.86
CA ALA A 7 -21.46 -4.87 -3.73
C ALA A 7 -20.11 -4.21 -3.39
N VAL A 8 -19.33 -3.79 -4.39
CA VAL A 8 -18.08 -3.06 -4.16
C VAL A 8 -18.37 -1.68 -3.56
N HIS A 9 -19.35 -0.95 -4.10
CA HIS A 9 -19.73 0.35 -3.53
C HIS A 9 -20.18 0.24 -2.08
N ALA A 10 -21.02 -0.75 -1.77
CA ALA A 10 -21.49 -0.99 -0.40
C ALA A 10 -20.33 -1.34 0.54
N ALA A 11 -19.42 -2.21 0.12
CA ALA A 11 -18.24 -2.59 0.91
C ALA A 11 -17.32 -1.39 1.20
N LEU A 12 -17.07 -0.54 0.21
CA LEU A 12 -16.21 0.65 0.40
C LEU A 12 -16.84 1.70 1.31
N ALA A 13 -18.17 1.82 1.29
CA ALA A 13 -18.89 2.79 2.12
C ALA A 13 -18.88 2.43 3.62
N THR A 14 -18.82 1.14 3.94
CA THR A 14 -18.91 0.63 5.31
C THR A 14 -17.61 0.02 5.85
N ALA A 15 -16.57 -0.06 5.02
CA ALA A 15 -15.30 -0.65 5.42
C ALA A 15 -14.71 0.07 6.65
N ASP A 16 -14.30 -0.73 7.64
CA ASP A 16 -13.51 -0.22 8.75
C ASP A 16 -12.05 -0.01 8.37
N VAL A 17 -11.53 -0.84 7.47
CA VAL A 17 -10.15 -0.85 6.99
C VAL A 17 -10.14 -1.37 5.55
N ILE A 18 -9.22 -0.87 4.74
CA ILE A 18 -8.94 -1.41 3.40
C ILE A 18 -7.51 -1.93 3.38
N VAL A 19 -7.34 -3.21 3.02
CA VAL A 19 -6.03 -3.85 2.94
C VAL A 19 -5.75 -4.27 1.51
N VAL A 20 -4.63 -3.80 0.96
CA VAL A 20 -4.05 -4.30 -0.28
C VAL A 20 -3.10 -5.44 0.09
N CYS A 21 -3.55 -6.67 -0.17
CA CYS A 21 -2.76 -7.88 0.06
C CYS A 21 -1.45 -7.90 -0.76
N PRO A 22 -0.44 -8.72 -0.38
CA PRO A 22 0.87 -8.76 -1.04
C PRO A 22 0.81 -9.47 -2.41
N SER A 23 0.09 -8.85 -3.34
CA SER A 23 -0.08 -9.28 -4.73
C SER A 23 0.78 -8.44 -5.67
N ASN A 24 0.88 -8.85 -6.93
CA ASN A 24 1.62 -8.10 -7.93
C ASN A 24 0.93 -6.74 -8.17
N PRO A 25 1.61 -5.60 -7.92
CA PRO A 25 0.99 -4.28 -8.08
C PRO A 25 0.55 -4.06 -9.53
N TYR A 26 1.40 -4.41 -10.50
CA TYR A 26 1.20 -4.08 -11.91
C TYR A 26 0.22 -5.02 -12.63
N LEU A 27 0.20 -6.32 -12.28
CA LEU A 27 -0.64 -7.32 -12.97
C LEU A 27 -1.94 -7.64 -12.24
N SER A 28 -2.08 -7.25 -10.98
CA SER A 28 -3.24 -7.63 -10.18
C SER A 28 -3.92 -6.41 -9.57
N VAL A 29 -3.19 -5.61 -8.81
CA VAL A 29 -3.81 -4.49 -8.07
C VAL A 29 -4.13 -3.32 -9.00
N ASP A 30 -3.23 -2.92 -9.87
CA ASP A 30 -3.45 -1.81 -10.82
C ASP A 30 -4.64 -2.07 -11.75
N PRO A 31 -4.79 -3.28 -12.37
CA PRO A 31 -6.00 -3.62 -13.09
C PRO A 31 -7.27 -3.45 -12.25
N ILE A 32 -7.30 -3.88 -10.99
CA ILE A 32 -8.44 -3.69 -10.09
C ILE A 32 -8.71 -2.20 -9.85
N LEU A 33 -7.67 -1.42 -9.54
CA LEU A 33 -7.77 0.02 -9.30
C LEU A 33 -8.24 0.83 -10.51
N SER A 34 -8.03 0.30 -11.72
CA SER A 34 -8.44 0.92 -12.99
C SER A 34 -9.93 0.77 -13.32
N VAL A 35 -10.63 -0.19 -12.71
CA VAL A 35 -12.05 -0.46 -12.99
C VAL A 35 -12.92 0.65 -12.41
N GLY A 36 -13.82 1.23 -13.22
CA GLY A 36 -14.86 2.16 -12.76
C GLY A 36 -14.37 3.32 -11.90
N ASN A 37 -13.14 3.81 -12.14
CA ASN A 37 -12.47 4.83 -11.31
C ASN A 37 -12.33 4.44 -9.82
N LEU A 38 -12.08 3.16 -9.52
CA LEU A 38 -11.91 2.68 -8.15
C LEU A 38 -10.82 3.46 -7.40
N ARG A 39 -9.69 3.77 -8.05
CA ARG A 39 -8.64 4.59 -7.43
C ARG A 39 -9.15 5.95 -6.96
N GLY A 40 -9.95 6.65 -7.78
CA GLY A 40 -10.54 7.92 -7.43
C GLY A 40 -11.62 7.81 -6.35
N LEU A 41 -12.35 6.69 -6.30
CA LEU A 41 -13.29 6.43 -5.21
C LEU A 41 -12.56 6.21 -3.88
N LEU A 42 -11.49 5.42 -3.88
CA LEU A 42 -10.71 5.11 -2.68
C LEU A 42 -10.11 6.36 -2.03
N SER A 43 -9.77 7.41 -2.79
CA SER A 43 -9.27 8.67 -2.20
C SER A 43 -10.31 9.43 -1.38
N HIS A 44 -11.60 9.11 -1.53
CA HIS A 44 -12.69 9.69 -0.75
C HIS A 44 -13.14 8.78 0.41
N VAL A 45 -12.62 7.55 0.49
CA VAL A 45 -12.94 6.61 1.57
C VAL A 45 -12.13 6.96 2.81
N ARG A 46 -12.85 7.20 3.91
CA ARG A 46 -12.26 7.57 5.22
C ARG A 46 -11.58 6.40 5.95
N ALA A 47 -11.92 5.17 5.62
CA ALA A 47 -11.28 3.99 6.20
C ALA A 47 -9.77 4.02 5.92
N PRO A 48 -8.90 3.71 6.91
CA PRO A 48 -7.47 3.62 6.69
C PRO A 48 -7.16 2.56 5.63
N LYS A 49 -6.26 2.90 4.72
CA LYS A 49 -5.83 2.06 3.60
C LYS A 49 -4.38 1.66 3.84
N VAL A 50 -4.12 0.36 3.96
CA VAL A 50 -2.76 -0.17 4.13
C VAL A 50 -2.44 -1.17 3.03
N ALA A 51 -1.16 -1.35 2.73
CA ALA A 51 -0.69 -2.40 1.83
C ALA A 51 0.42 -3.22 2.45
N VAL A 52 0.47 -4.51 2.11
CA VAL A 52 1.60 -5.40 2.42
C VAL A 52 2.51 -5.49 1.21
N ALA A 53 3.81 -5.30 1.41
CA ALA A 53 4.81 -5.41 0.37
C ALA A 53 4.81 -6.84 -0.25
N PRO A 54 4.77 -6.96 -1.59
CA PRO A 54 4.94 -8.25 -2.28
C PRO A 54 6.42 -8.59 -2.55
N ILE A 55 7.33 -7.70 -2.16
CA ILE A 55 8.79 -7.82 -2.31
C ILE A 55 9.40 -7.99 -0.92
N VAL A 56 10.30 -8.97 -0.79
CA VAL A 56 11.11 -9.24 0.40
C VAL A 56 12.55 -9.43 -0.02
N GLY A 57 13.50 -8.68 0.55
CA GLY A 57 14.95 -8.87 0.30
C GLY A 57 15.33 -8.75 -1.18
N GLY A 58 14.66 -7.86 -1.92
CA GLY A 58 14.86 -7.67 -3.36
C GLY A 58 14.28 -8.77 -4.27
N LYS A 59 13.41 -9.63 -3.74
CA LYS A 59 12.73 -10.71 -4.47
C LYS A 59 11.22 -10.60 -4.32
N ALA A 60 10.47 -10.97 -5.36
CA ALA A 60 9.03 -11.11 -5.23
C ALA A 60 8.69 -12.43 -4.53
N LEU A 61 7.74 -12.40 -3.59
CA LEU A 61 7.27 -13.62 -2.93
C LEU A 61 6.62 -14.58 -3.92
N LYS A 62 5.82 -14.05 -4.85
CA LYS A 62 5.16 -14.81 -5.92
C LYS A 62 5.08 -13.99 -7.20
N GLY A 63 5.12 -14.69 -8.33
CA GLY A 63 4.89 -14.10 -9.64
C GLY A 63 6.02 -13.16 -10.11
N PRO A 64 5.79 -12.42 -11.21
CA PRO A 64 6.86 -11.74 -11.93
C PRO A 64 7.15 -10.31 -11.45
N ALA A 65 6.62 -9.86 -10.31
CA ALA A 65 6.70 -8.44 -9.89
C ALA A 65 8.15 -7.90 -9.90
N ALA A 66 9.09 -8.64 -9.32
CA ALA A 66 10.51 -8.26 -9.30
C ALA A 66 11.13 -8.20 -10.71
N LYS A 67 10.74 -9.10 -11.62
CA LYS A 67 11.18 -9.07 -13.02
C LYS A 67 10.66 -7.83 -13.72
N MET A 68 9.36 -7.53 -13.59
CA MET A 68 8.74 -6.37 -14.21
C MET A 68 9.36 -5.06 -13.73
N MET A 69 9.63 -4.94 -12.42
CA MET A 69 10.33 -3.78 -11.87
C MET A 69 11.69 -3.58 -12.54
N ARG A 70 12.49 -4.64 -12.70
CA ARG A 70 13.78 -4.56 -13.40
C ARG A 70 13.62 -4.14 -14.86
N GLU A 71 12.64 -4.69 -15.56
CA GLU A 71 12.36 -4.35 -16.96
C GLU A 71 11.90 -2.89 -17.12
N MET A 72 11.23 -2.33 -16.11
CA MET A 72 10.87 -0.92 -16.04
C MET A 72 12.00 -0.01 -15.53
N GLY A 73 13.19 -0.56 -15.25
CA GLY A 73 14.32 0.20 -14.69
C GLY A 73 14.12 0.67 -13.25
N LEU A 74 13.19 0.04 -12.50
CA LEU A 74 12.89 0.37 -11.12
C LEU A 74 13.70 -0.48 -10.14
N PRO A 75 14.18 0.10 -9.01
CA PRO A 75 14.78 -0.66 -7.93
C PRO A 75 13.77 -1.67 -7.36
N VAL A 76 14.18 -2.94 -7.21
CA VAL A 76 13.32 -3.99 -6.61
C VAL A 76 13.37 -3.87 -5.09
N THR A 77 12.60 -2.93 -4.54
CA THR A 77 12.56 -2.66 -3.10
C THR A 77 11.13 -2.42 -2.63
N PRO A 78 10.82 -2.67 -1.35
CA PRO A 78 9.53 -2.27 -0.78
C PRO A 78 9.30 -0.75 -0.83
N VAL A 79 10.35 0.07 -0.77
CA VAL A 79 10.26 1.54 -0.91
C VAL A 79 9.67 1.93 -2.26
N THR A 80 10.14 1.29 -3.34
CA THR A 80 9.61 1.50 -4.68
C THR A 80 8.13 1.13 -4.76
N ILE A 81 7.72 0.04 -4.11
CA ILE A 81 6.32 -0.39 -4.06
C ILE A 81 5.46 0.61 -3.27
N ALA A 82 5.95 1.08 -2.11
CA ALA A 82 5.25 2.09 -1.33
C ALA A 82 5.06 3.39 -2.13
N ALA A 83 6.09 3.80 -2.89
CA ALA A 83 6.01 4.97 -3.78
C ALA A 83 5.03 4.77 -4.96
N HIS A 84 4.88 3.54 -5.47
CA HIS A 84 3.88 3.22 -6.51
C HIS A 84 2.44 3.50 -6.03
N TYR A 85 2.18 3.28 -4.75
CA TYR A 85 0.88 3.56 -4.12
C TYR A 85 0.77 4.94 -3.46
N ASP A 86 1.69 5.87 -3.76
CA ASP A 86 1.68 7.21 -3.17
C ASP A 86 0.34 7.93 -3.42
N GLY A 87 -0.13 8.65 -2.39
CA GLY A 87 -1.44 9.30 -2.38
C GLY A 87 -2.66 8.37 -2.27
N LEU A 88 -2.48 7.04 -2.21
CA LEU A 88 -3.57 6.08 -1.99
C LEU A 88 -3.57 5.48 -0.58
N LEU A 89 -2.39 5.16 -0.04
CA LEU A 89 -2.24 4.46 1.24
C LEU A 89 -1.99 5.43 2.39
N ASP A 90 -2.51 5.05 3.56
CA ASP A 90 -2.28 5.70 4.85
C ASP A 90 -1.14 5.02 5.64
N GLY A 91 -0.79 3.78 5.28
CA GLY A 91 0.32 3.04 5.89
C GLY A 91 0.81 1.89 5.03
N PHE A 92 2.00 1.39 5.34
CA PHE A 92 2.67 0.34 4.57
C PHE A 92 3.26 -0.73 5.49
N ILE A 93 3.18 -2.00 5.08
CA ILE A 93 3.65 -3.15 5.85
C ILE A 93 4.74 -3.83 5.04
N LEU A 94 5.92 -4.01 5.63
CA LEU A 94 7.08 -4.62 5.00
C LEU A 94 7.67 -5.73 5.89
N ASP A 95 8.47 -6.59 5.27
CA ASP A 95 9.06 -7.73 5.96
C ASP A 95 10.19 -7.32 6.90
N MET A 96 10.47 -8.15 7.90
CA MET A 96 11.61 -8.01 8.81
C MET A 96 12.95 -8.00 8.05
N GLU A 97 13.07 -8.75 6.94
CA GLU A 97 14.28 -8.72 6.10
C GLU A 97 14.55 -7.33 5.52
N ASP A 98 13.50 -6.52 5.32
CA ASP A 98 13.59 -5.16 4.78
C ASP A 98 13.47 -4.08 5.85
N ALA A 99 13.66 -4.38 7.14
CA ALA A 99 13.44 -3.42 8.24
C ALA A 99 14.12 -2.06 8.03
N ALA A 100 15.34 -2.03 7.47
CA ALA A 100 16.07 -0.80 7.16
C ALA A 100 15.40 0.08 6.07
N ALA A 101 14.52 -0.50 5.24
CA ALA A 101 13.75 0.23 4.26
C ALA A 101 12.60 1.04 4.88
N ALA A 102 12.16 0.71 6.11
CA ALA A 102 11.06 1.39 6.77
C ALA A 102 11.31 2.90 6.93
N ASP A 103 12.54 3.30 7.24
CA ASP A 103 12.95 4.72 7.38
C ASP A 103 12.83 5.53 6.08
N HIS A 104 12.74 4.85 4.94
CA HIS A 104 12.65 5.45 3.61
C HIS A 104 11.21 5.47 3.05
N VAL A 105 10.26 4.85 3.77
CA VAL A 105 8.84 4.88 3.42
C VAL A 105 8.23 6.20 3.89
N ARG A 106 7.50 6.90 3.01
CA ARG A 106 6.95 8.25 3.27
C ARG A 106 5.65 8.28 4.08
N MET A 107 5.22 7.12 4.57
CA MET A 107 4.04 6.93 5.42
C MET A 107 4.39 6.04 6.60
N PRO A 108 3.56 6.01 7.66
CA PRO A 108 3.72 5.05 8.74
C PRO A 108 3.96 3.63 8.22
N ALA A 109 4.95 2.97 8.79
CA ALA A 109 5.40 1.66 8.37
C ALA A 109 5.32 0.66 9.51
N LEU A 110 4.83 -0.55 9.23
CA LEU A 110 4.91 -1.70 10.12
C LEU A 110 5.93 -2.70 9.55
N VAL A 111 6.89 -3.10 10.37
CA VAL A 111 7.82 -4.18 10.07
C VAL A 111 7.34 -5.45 10.80
N THR A 112 7.04 -6.52 10.06
CA THR A 112 6.56 -7.79 10.62
C THR A 112 6.87 -8.96 9.68
N ASN A 113 6.62 -10.21 10.08
CA ASN A 113 6.70 -11.35 9.16
C ASN A 113 5.60 -11.25 8.10
N THR A 114 5.97 -11.15 6.82
CA THR A 114 5.03 -11.10 5.69
C THR A 114 4.99 -12.39 4.88
N ILE A 115 5.91 -13.32 5.16
CA ILE A 115 5.98 -14.61 4.47
C ILE A 115 4.95 -15.56 5.10
N MET A 116 3.95 -15.92 4.29
CA MET A 116 2.83 -16.77 4.69
C MET A 116 2.99 -18.21 4.16
N THR A 117 3.62 -19.07 4.95
CA THR A 117 3.80 -20.50 4.61
C THR A 117 2.71 -21.39 5.19
N THR A 118 2.20 -21.02 6.37
CA THR A 118 1.17 -21.76 7.13
C THR A 118 -0.14 -20.96 7.21
N LEU A 119 -1.19 -21.54 7.81
CA LEU A 119 -2.41 -20.79 8.12
C LEU A 119 -2.16 -19.79 9.25
N GLU A 120 -1.35 -20.20 10.22
CA GLU A 120 -0.93 -19.41 11.37
C GLU A 120 -0.22 -18.13 10.91
N ASP A 121 0.68 -18.23 9.93
CA ASP A 121 1.36 -17.05 9.36
C ASP A 121 0.37 -16.07 8.73
N LYS A 122 -0.66 -16.59 8.03
CA LYS A 122 -1.70 -15.76 7.39
C LYS A 122 -2.55 -15.03 8.43
N VAL A 123 -2.94 -15.74 9.49
CA VAL A 123 -3.72 -15.17 10.58
C VAL A 123 -2.92 -14.10 11.30
N ALA A 124 -1.65 -14.39 11.65
CA ALA A 124 -0.77 -13.44 12.32
C ALA A 124 -0.56 -12.16 11.49
N LEU A 125 -0.32 -12.30 10.18
CA LEU A 125 -0.17 -11.13 9.30
C LEU A 125 -1.49 -10.35 9.17
N ALA A 126 -2.63 -11.03 9.08
CA ALA A 126 -3.93 -10.38 8.98
C ALA A 126 -4.25 -9.58 10.26
N GLU A 127 -4.00 -10.15 11.44
CA GLU A 127 -4.17 -9.47 12.73
C GLU A 127 -3.24 -8.26 12.86
N ALA A 128 -1.96 -8.42 12.50
CA ALA A 128 -0.99 -7.34 12.52
C ALA A 128 -1.39 -6.19 11.60
N ALA A 129 -1.83 -6.51 10.37
CA ALA A 129 -2.31 -5.51 9.40
C ALA A 129 -3.56 -4.78 9.89
N LEU A 130 -4.51 -5.51 10.48
CA LEU A 130 -5.75 -4.95 11.02
C LEU A 130 -5.46 -4.02 12.20
N HIS A 131 -4.68 -4.47 13.18
CA HIS A 131 -4.31 -3.66 14.34
C HIS A 131 -3.55 -2.40 13.94
N PHE A 132 -2.59 -2.54 13.02
CA PHE A 132 -1.82 -1.40 12.50
C PHE A 132 -2.74 -0.39 11.82
N ALA A 133 -3.61 -0.82 10.90
CA ALA A 133 -4.52 0.07 10.20
C ALA A 133 -5.50 0.78 11.13
N LEU A 134 -6.06 0.07 12.12
CA LEU A 134 -6.94 0.67 13.13
C LEU A 134 -6.20 1.72 13.99
N GLY A 135 -4.92 1.52 14.26
CA GLY A 135 -4.07 2.51 14.94
C GLY A 135 -3.87 3.81 14.16
N LEU A 136 -3.97 3.78 12.82
CA LEU A 136 -3.84 4.97 11.97
C LEU A 136 -5.07 5.88 12.01
N LYS A 137 -6.26 5.35 12.38
CA LYS A 137 -7.50 6.16 12.51
C LYS A 137 -7.36 7.32 13.50
N GLY A 138 -6.42 7.24 14.44
CA GLY A 138 -6.14 8.28 15.44
C GLY A 138 -5.26 9.44 14.97
N GLN A 139 -4.71 9.41 13.74
CA GLN A 139 -3.67 10.37 13.31
C GLN A 139 -4.04 11.30 12.12
N GLN A 140 -5.29 11.30 11.63
CA GLN A 140 -5.64 12.09 10.45
C GLN A 140 -6.19 13.50 10.77
N HIS A 141 -5.32 14.52 10.76
CA HIS A 141 -5.38 15.67 9.83
C HIS A 141 -4.34 16.74 10.23
N GLN A 142 -3.21 16.81 9.51
CA GLN A 142 -2.62 18.10 9.20
C GLN A 142 -2.19 18.10 7.72
N PRO A 143 -2.77 18.98 6.87
CA PRO A 143 -2.34 19.07 5.50
C PRO A 143 -0.88 19.53 5.46
N VAL A 144 -0.02 18.75 4.79
CA VAL A 144 1.35 19.16 4.48
C VAL A 144 1.25 20.44 3.64
N ALA A 145 1.61 21.58 4.25
CA ALA A 145 1.66 22.85 3.56
C ALA A 145 2.61 22.72 2.36
N LYS A 146 2.11 23.00 1.16
CA LYS A 146 2.96 23.19 -0.01
C LYS A 146 3.92 24.34 0.30
N SER A 147 5.20 24.01 0.49
CA SER A 147 6.28 24.99 0.54
C SER A 147 6.22 25.84 -0.74
N ARG A 148 5.78 27.09 -0.59
CA ARG A 148 5.99 28.13 -1.59
C ARG A 148 7.49 28.44 -1.57
N ALA A 149 8.23 27.89 -2.52
CA ALA A 149 9.53 28.44 -2.89
C ALA A 149 9.28 29.85 -3.44
N ALA A 150 9.55 30.86 -2.60
CA ALA A 150 9.61 32.24 -3.03
C ALA A 150 10.86 32.44 -3.89
N ALA A 151 10.62 32.64 -5.18
CA ALA A 151 11.52 33.42 -6.01
C ALA A 151 11.51 34.88 -5.52
N ALA A 152 12.70 35.45 -5.32
CA ALA A 152 13.07 36.88 -5.48
C ALA A 152 14.14 37.29 -4.45
N ASN A 153 15.42 37.23 -4.86
CA ASN A 153 16.39 38.34 -4.79
C ASN A 153 17.80 37.79 -5.01
N ARG A 154 18.30 37.91 -6.24
CA ARG A 154 19.64 38.42 -6.57
C ARG A 154 19.60 39.01 -7.97
#